data_AF-A0A8S2U084-F1
#
_entry.id   AF-A0A8S2U084-F1
#
_cell.length_a   1.000
_cell.length_b   1.000
_cell.length_c   1.000
_cell.angle_alpha   90.00
_cell.angle_beta   90.00
_cell.angle_gamma   90.00
#
_symmetry.space_group_name_H-M   'P 1'
#
loop_
_entity.id
_entity.type
_entity.pdbx_description
1 polymer ?
#
loop_
_entity_poly.entity_id
_entity_poly.type
_entity_poly.pdbx_seq_one_letter_code
_entity_poly.pdbx_strand_id
1 'polypeptide(L)'
;MTSQAIKAADQPRAQWYWKSNSEPRSTNGKEEWTKYSDIESAIMEEALNRKNATKLVELDNYSINLNDSIQISKSDPNKQRPIKRVLISRNESQ
;
A
#
# COMPACT_ATOMS: atom_id res chain seq x y z
N MET A 1 -25.65 0.41 35.12
CA MET A 1 -24.71 1.09 34.20
C MET A 1 -23.68 0.04 33.81
N THR A 2 -23.86 -0.62 32.67
CA THR A 2 -23.01 -1.77 32.30
C THR A 2 -22.22 -1.41 31.05
N SER A 3 -20.90 -1.42 31.22
CA SER A 3 -19.86 -1.05 30.27
C SER A 3 -20.01 -1.79 28.94
N GLN A 4 -20.08 -1.02 27.83
CA GLN A 4 -19.80 -1.55 26.51
C GLN A 4 -18.30 -1.83 26.40
N ALA A 5 -17.91 -3.09 26.59
CA ALA A 5 -16.66 -3.57 26.06
C ALA A 5 -16.80 -3.56 24.53
N ILE A 6 -16.23 -2.55 23.88
CA ILE A 6 -16.05 -2.54 22.44
C ILE A 6 -15.12 -3.74 22.16
N LYS A 7 -15.68 -4.84 21.64
CA LYS A 7 -14.89 -5.90 21.00
C LYS A 7 -13.93 -5.18 20.07
N ALA A 8 -12.63 -5.21 20.36
CA ALA A 8 -11.61 -4.80 19.43
C ALA A 8 -11.80 -5.68 18.19
N ALA A 9 -12.58 -5.19 17.22
CA ALA A 9 -12.80 -5.87 15.98
C ALA A 9 -11.42 -6.10 15.38
N ASP A 10 -11.13 -7.37 15.05
CA ASP A 10 -9.95 -7.81 14.33
C ASP A 10 -9.89 -7.05 13.00
N GLN A 11 -9.33 -5.84 13.02
CA GLN A 11 -9.25 -5.02 11.81
C GLN A 11 -8.14 -5.63 10.94
N PRO A 12 -8.46 -6.04 9.71
CA PRO A 12 -7.46 -6.63 8.82
C PRO A 12 -6.36 -5.60 8.58
N ARG A 13 -5.11 -6.02 8.75
CA ARG A 13 -3.97 -5.13 8.54
C ARG A 13 -3.75 -4.95 7.06
N ALA A 14 -3.82 -3.71 6.57
CA ALA A 14 -3.47 -3.41 5.20
C ALA A 14 -1.93 -3.40 5.05
N GLN A 15 -1.44 -4.18 4.09
CA GLN A 15 -0.04 -4.17 3.66
C GLN A 15 0.02 -3.71 2.21
N TRP A 16 0.87 -2.74 1.95
CA TRP A 16 1.08 -2.20 0.61
C TRP A 16 2.38 -2.74 0.01
N TYR A 17 2.40 -2.86 -1.31
CA TYR A 17 3.54 -3.33 -2.10
C TYR A 17 3.71 -2.49 -3.36
N TRP A 18 4.94 -2.44 -3.87
CA TRP A 18 5.28 -1.87 -5.17
C TRP A 18 6.00 -2.89 -6.05
N LYS A 19 5.83 -2.77 -7.37
CA LYS A 19 6.44 -3.68 -8.34
C LYS A 19 7.91 -3.32 -8.55
N SER A 20 8.79 -4.22 -8.12
CA SER A 20 10.23 -3.99 -8.00
C SER A 20 10.99 -4.26 -9.29
N ASN A 21 10.48 -5.19 -10.11
CA ASN A 21 11.07 -5.46 -11.41
C ASN A 21 10.61 -4.44 -12.45
N SER A 22 11.55 -3.93 -13.24
CA SER A 22 11.31 -2.88 -14.25
C SER A 22 10.85 -3.44 -15.60
N GLU A 23 10.79 -4.76 -15.77
CA GLU A 23 10.58 -5.38 -17.08
C GLU A 23 9.17 -5.94 -17.23
N PRO A 24 8.34 -5.38 -18.14
CA PRO A 24 6.99 -5.90 -18.41
C PRO A 24 7.00 -7.21 -19.21
N ARG A 25 8.17 -7.68 -19.68
CA ARG A 25 8.25 -8.67 -20.77
C ARG A 25 9.25 -9.80 -20.56
N SER A 26 9.70 -10.04 -19.33
CA SER A 26 10.52 -11.23 -19.06
C SER A 26 9.61 -12.46 -19.06
N THR A 27 9.67 -13.22 -20.15
CA THR A 27 8.86 -14.43 -20.42
C THR A 27 8.98 -15.54 -19.37
N ASN A 28 9.86 -15.39 -18.38
CA ASN A 28 10.05 -16.26 -17.22
C ASN A 28 10.16 -15.51 -15.86
N GLY A 29 9.99 -14.18 -15.85
CA GLY A 29 10.22 -13.37 -14.65
C GLY A 29 8.99 -13.34 -13.76
N LYS A 30 9.04 -14.00 -12.59
CA LYS A 30 8.00 -13.84 -11.56
C LYS A 30 7.88 -12.35 -11.22
N GLU A 31 6.66 -11.86 -11.06
CA GLU A 31 6.44 -10.49 -10.62
C GLU A 31 7.01 -10.30 -9.22
N GLU A 32 8.02 -9.45 -9.11
CA GLU A 32 8.62 -9.11 -7.82
C GLU A 32 7.88 -7.92 -7.21
N TRP A 33 7.29 -8.16 -6.05
CA TRP A 33 6.57 -7.17 -5.27
C TRP A 33 7.31 -6.95 -3.95
N THR A 34 7.80 -5.74 -3.73
CA THR A 34 8.46 -5.36 -2.48
C THR A 34 7.45 -4.66 -1.59
N LYS A 35 7.45 -5.01 -0.30
CA LYS A 35 6.58 -4.37 0.70
C LYS A 35 7.04 -2.96 1.00
N TYR A 36 6.09 -2.05 1.19
CA TYR A 36 6.36 -0.80 1.90
C TYR A 36 6.62 -1.06 3.38
N SER A 37 7.32 -0.15 4.05
CA SER A 37 7.45 -0.22 5.50
C SER A 37 6.08 -0.14 6.18
N ASP A 38 6.01 -0.55 7.44
CA ASP A 38 4.78 -0.50 8.23
C ASP A 38 4.26 0.95 8.38
N ILE A 39 5.18 1.91 8.48
CA ILE A 39 4.87 3.34 8.58
C ILE A 39 4.32 3.86 7.26
N GLU A 40 5.00 3.62 6.14
CA GLU A 40 4.54 4.05 4.80
C GLU A 40 3.19 3.41 4.46
N SER A 41 3.01 2.12 4.79
CA SER A 41 1.74 1.41 4.60
C SER A 41 0.61 2.04 5.42
N ALA A 42 0.87 2.45 6.67
CA ALA A 42 -0.11 3.14 7.50
C ALA A 42 -0.50 4.50 6.90
N ILE A 43 0.48 5.30 6.44
CA ILE A 43 0.23 6.59 5.80
C ILE A 43 -0.65 6.42 4.55
N MET A 44 -0.32 5.44 3.70
CA MET A 44 -1.08 5.13 2.49
C MET A 44 -2.52 4.68 2.82
N GLU A 45 -2.68 3.85 3.85
CA GLU A 45 -3.99 3.40 4.31
C GLU A 45 -4.83 4.54 4.89
N GLU A 46 -4.24 5.43 5.69
CA GLU A 46 -4.93 6.60 6.21
C GLU A 46 -5.42 7.52 5.08
N ALA A 47 -4.58 7.77 4.07
CA ALA A 47 -4.95 8.55 2.90
C ALA A 47 -6.07 7.89 2.08
N LEU A 48 -6.04 6.57 1.95
CA LEU A 48 -7.11 5.81 1.29
C LEU A 48 -8.45 5.92 2.04
N ASN A 49 -8.45 5.99 3.37
CA ASN A 49 -9.66 6.05 4.17
C ASN A 49 -10.27 7.45 4.33
N ARG A 50 -9.55 8.52 3.94
CA ARG A 50 -10.09 9.89 3.95
C ARG A 50 -11.13 10.08 2.83
N LYS A 51 -12.37 10.41 3.19
CA LYS A 51 -13.52 10.49 2.25
C LYS A 51 -13.41 11.60 1.20
N ASN A 52 -12.71 12.71 1.50
CA ASN A 52 -12.68 13.91 0.65
C ASN A 52 -11.26 14.43 0.37
N ALA A 53 -10.24 13.59 0.57
CA ALA A 53 -8.85 13.97 0.32
C ALA A 53 -8.39 13.46 -1.05
N THR A 54 -7.52 14.23 -1.71
CA THR A 54 -6.72 13.75 -2.83
C THR A 54 -6.01 12.47 -2.42
N LYS A 55 -6.12 11.44 -3.25
CA LYS A 55 -5.47 10.14 -3.05
C LYS A 55 -3.99 10.16 -3.43
N LEU A 56 -3.35 11.32 -3.28
CA LEU A 56 -1.94 11.55 -3.49
C LEU A 56 -1.24 11.54 -2.14
N VAL A 57 -0.24 10.68 -1.99
CA VAL A 57 0.56 10.54 -0.77
C VAL A 57 2.01 10.88 -1.10
N GLU A 58 2.58 11.84 -0.38
CA GLU A 58 3.97 12.22 -0.50
C GLU A 58 4.82 11.40 0.48
N LEU A 59 5.74 10.59 -0.06
CA LEU A 59 6.75 9.88 0.71
C LEU A 59 8.13 10.47 0.38
N ASP A 60 9.19 10.11 1.12
CA ASP A 60 10.50 10.76 1.02
C ASP A 60 11.05 10.81 -0.42
N ASN A 61 11.08 9.67 -1.10
CA ASN A 61 11.72 9.53 -2.42
C ASN A 61 10.72 9.42 -3.58
N TYR A 62 9.43 9.38 -3.28
CA TYR A 62 8.40 9.09 -4.27
C TYR A 62 7.04 9.62 -3.84
N SER A 63 6.18 9.83 -4.83
CA SER A 63 4.79 10.20 -4.65
C SER A 63 3.92 9.03 -5.05
N ILE A 64 2.89 8.73 -4.26
CA ILE A 64 1.94 7.66 -4.55
C ILE A 64 0.64 8.29 -5.00
N ASN A 65 0.14 7.82 -6.14
CA ASN A 65 -1.23 8.06 -6.56
C ASN A 65 -2.05 6.79 -6.33
N LEU A 66 -2.88 6.79 -5.29
CA LEU A 66 -3.72 5.65 -4.92
C LEU A 66 -4.95 5.53 -5.83
N ASN A 67 -5.33 6.57 -6.59
CA ASN A 67 -6.41 6.45 -7.59
C ASN A 67 -5.96 5.54 -8.74
N ASP A 68 -4.77 5.83 -9.25
CA ASP A 68 -4.18 5.07 -10.37
C ASP A 68 -3.37 3.86 -9.90
N SER A 69 -3.19 3.69 -8.58
CA SER A 69 -2.37 2.65 -7.97
C SER A 69 -0.95 2.62 -8.55
N ILE A 70 -0.30 3.79 -8.57
CA ILE A 70 1.07 3.97 -9.05
C ILE A 70 1.93 4.74 -8.04
N GLN A 71 3.19 4.36 -7.98
CA GLN A 71 4.29 5.11 -7.38
C GLN A 71 5.03 5.86 -8.49
N ILE A 72 5.35 7.13 -8.26
CA ILE A 72 6.11 8.00 -9.15
C ILE A 72 7.39 8.43 -8.43
N SER A 73 8.56 8.20 -9.02
CA SER A 73 9.82 8.64 -8.41
C SER A 73 9.96 10.16 -8.46
N LYS A 74 10.38 10.77 -7.34
CA LYS A 74 10.68 12.21 -7.28
C LYS A 74 11.94 12.59 -8.03
N SER A 75 12.91 11.68 -8.11
CA SER A 75 14.16 11.87 -8.86
C SER A 75 13.99 11.71 -10.37
N ASP A 76 13.03 10.87 -10.80
CA ASP A 76 12.75 10.64 -12.22
C ASP A 76 11.24 10.41 -12.43
N PRO A 77 10.46 11.45 -12.79
CA PRO A 77 9.00 11.35 -12.96
C PRO A 77 8.53 10.35 -14.03
N ASN A 78 9.42 9.98 -14.97
CA ASN A 78 9.14 8.94 -15.96
C ASN A 78 9.19 7.53 -15.36
N LYS A 79 9.84 7.36 -14.21
CA LYS A 79 9.92 6.09 -13.49
C LYS A 79 8.70 5.92 -12.60
N GLN A 80 7.70 5.26 -13.17
CA GLN A 80 6.48 4.87 -12.49
C GLN A 80 6.45 3.37 -12.22
N ARG A 81 5.93 2.99 -11.07
CA ARG A 81 5.83 1.59 -10.65
C ARG A 81 4.41 1.30 -10.16
N PRO A 82 3.76 0.23 -10.63
CA PRO A 82 2.49 -0.20 -10.05
C PRO A 82 2.62 -0.49 -8.56
N ILE A 83 1.55 -0.19 -7.82
CA ILE A 83 1.41 -0.55 -6.40
C ILE A 83 0.16 -1.41 -6.19
N LYS A 84 0.13 -2.16 -5.10
CA LYS A 84 -1.05 -2.95 -4.71
C LYS A 84 -1.23 -2.97 -3.20
N ARG A 85 -2.49 -3.07 -2.79
CA ARG A 85 -2.94 -3.24 -1.41
C ARG A 85 -3.35 -4.68 -1.18
N VAL A 86 -2.89 -5.29 -0.10
CA VAL A 86 -3.32 -6.61 0.35
C VAL A 86 -3.86 -6.49 1.77
N LEU A 87 -5.04 -7.04 2.01
CA LEU A 87 -5.58 -7.18 3.36
C LEU A 87 -5.05 -8.48 3.95
N ILE A 88 -4.28 -8.37 5.03
CA ILE A 88 -3.78 -9.51 5.77
C ILE A 88 -4.76 -9.78 6.92
N SER A 89 -5.55 -10.85 6.77
CA SER A 89 -6.34 -11.41 7.87
C SER A 89 -5.38 -12.10 8.85
N ARG A 90 -5.62 -12.00 10.16
CA ARG A 90 -4.74 -12.60 11.19
C ARG A 90 -4.83 -14.15 11.25
N ASN A 91 -5.34 -14.81 10.21
CA ASN A 91 -5.74 -16.22 10.27
C ASN A 91 -4.83 -17.19 9.50
N GLU A 92 -3.64 -16.76 9.06
CA GLU A 92 -2.65 -17.62 8.40
C GLU A 92 -1.46 -17.84 9.34
N SER A 93 -1.71 -18.57 10.43
CA SER A 93 -0.69 -19.23 11.24
C SER A 93 -1.33 -20.48 11.85
N GLN A 94 -1.47 -21.53 11.04
CA GLN A 94 -1.52 -22.90 11.54
C GLN A 94 -0.14 -23.53 11.41
#